data_AF-A0A330JWE3-F1
#
_entry.id   AF-A0A330JWE3-F1
#
_cell.length_a   1.000
_cell.length_b   1.000
_cell.length_c   1.000
_cell.angle_alpha   90.00
_cell.angle_beta   90.00
_cell.angle_gamma   90.00
#
_symmetry.space_group_name_H-M   'P 1'
#
loop_
_entity.id
_entity.type
_entity.pdbx_description
1 polymer ?
#
loop_
_entity_poly.entity_id
_entity_poly.type
_entity_poly.pdbx_seq_one_letter_code
_entity_poly.pdbx_strand_id
1 'polypeptide(L)' 'MTVDEYREQQRIVVFAEAARSRGLAVDELVIRLVAESPEQAKKWRLDQHRKIADALGIDWDEYKQLNRIIE' A
#
# COMPACT_ATOMS: atom_id res chain seq x y z
N MET A 1 -24.31 -7.69 11.41
CA MET A 1 -23.32 -6.62 11.48
C MET A 1 -23.58 -5.78 12.71
N THR A 2 -22.64 -5.70 13.63
CA THR A 2 -22.70 -4.84 14.82
C THR A 2 -22.39 -3.39 14.43
N VAL A 3 -22.70 -2.45 15.34
CA VAL A 3 -22.36 -1.03 15.13
C VAL A 3 -20.84 -0.84 14.99
N ASP A 4 -20.05 -1.62 15.71
CA ASP A 4 -18.59 -1.52 15.68
C ASP A 4 -18.00 -2.08 14.38
N GLU A 5 -18.53 -3.20 13.88
CA GLU A 5 -18.18 -3.75 12.56
C GLU A 5 -18.51 -2.75 11.44
N TYR A 6 -19.67 -2.11 11.50
CA TYR A 6 -20.06 -1.08 10.54
C TYR A 6 -19.09 0.12 10.56
N ARG A 7 -18.73 0.59 11.76
CA ARG A 7 -17.79 1.71 11.92
C ARG A 7 -16.40 1.38 11.38
N GLU A 8 -15.92 0.15 11.58
CA GLU A 8 -14.65 -0.30 11.00
C GLU A 8 -14.69 -0.32 9.47
N GLN A 9 -15.77 -0.88 8.89
CA GLN A 9 -15.94 -0.87 7.43
C GLN A 9 -16.00 0.57 6.87
N GLN A 10 -16.72 1.47 7.54
CA GLN A 10 -16.80 2.87 7.11
C GLN A 10 -15.44 3.58 7.17
N ARG A 11 -14.59 3.28 8.16
CA ARG A 11 -13.21 3.82 8.20
C ARG A 11 -12.42 3.40 6.96
N ILE A 12 -12.50 2.12 6.58
CA ILE A 12 -11.83 1.58 5.40
C ILE A 12 -12.33 2.28 4.13
N VAL A 13 -13.65 2.44 3.99
CA VAL A 13 -14.26 3.11 2.83
C VAL A 13 -13.77 4.55 2.70
N VAL A 14 -13.86 5.33 3.77
CA VAL A 14 -13.44 6.75 3.77
C VAL A 14 -11.95 6.86 3.43
N PHE A 15 -11.13 5.97 3.95
CA PHE A 15 -9.70 5.97 3.67
C PHE A 15 -9.40 5.61 2.21
N ALA A 16 -10.12 4.64 1.64
CA ALA A 16 -10.03 4.28 0.23
C ALA A 16 -10.46 5.41 -0.70
N GLU A 17 -11.52 6.14 -0.36
CA GLU A 17 -11.96 7.34 -1.10
C GLU A 17 -10.94 8.47 -1.02
N ALA A 18 -10.34 8.68 0.16
CA ALA A 18 -9.29 9.67 0.35
C ALA A 18 -8.02 9.35 -0.45
N ALA A 19 -7.66 8.07 -0.58
CA ALA A 19 -6.54 7.64 -1.42
C ALA A 19 -6.88 7.85 -2.91
N ARG A 20 -8.07 7.40 -3.32
CA ARG A 20 -8.56 7.52 -4.71
C ARG A 20 -8.62 8.97 -5.18
N SER A 21 -9.13 9.89 -4.36
CA SER A 21 -9.23 11.32 -4.72
C SER A 21 -7.86 11.99 -4.93
N ARG A 22 -6.79 11.38 -4.43
CA ARG A 22 -5.39 11.82 -4.60
C ARG A 22 -4.63 11.03 -5.68
N GLY A 23 -5.30 10.09 -6.36
CA GLY A 23 -4.65 9.19 -7.31
C GLY A 23 -3.66 8.23 -6.66
N LEU A 24 -3.85 7.89 -5.39
CA LEU A 24 -2.97 7.01 -4.63
C LEU A 24 -3.63 5.66 -4.36
N ALA A 25 -2.81 4.62 -4.25
CA ALA A 25 -3.19 3.39 -3.58
C ALA A 25 -3.36 3.64 -2.07
N VAL A 26 -4.18 2.84 -1.41
CA VAL A 26 -4.41 2.95 0.05
C VAL A 26 -3.09 2.83 0.82
N ASP A 27 -2.25 1.85 0.47
CA ASP A 27 -0.96 1.65 1.15
C ASP A 27 -0.03 2.85 0.98
N GLU A 28 0.00 3.48 -0.20
CA GLU A 28 0.79 4.69 -0.42
C GLU A 28 0.26 5.88 0.40
N LEU A 29 -1.06 5.99 0.58
CA LEU A 29 -1.62 6.99 1.49
C LEU A 29 -1.20 6.71 2.95
N VAL A 30 -1.23 5.46 3.40
CA VAL A 30 -0.75 5.08 4.75
C VAL A 30 0.73 5.45 4.91
N ILE A 31 1.58 5.09 3.94
CA ILE A 31 3.01 5.38 3.97
C ILE A 31 3.26 6.89 4.12
N ARG A 32 2.53 7.73 3.36
CA ARG A 32 2.67 9.19 3.43
C ARG A 32 2.19 9.80 4.75
N LEU A 33 1.25 9.17 5.44
CA LEU A 33 0.70 9.67 6.69
C LEU A 33 1.50 9.22 7.92
N VAL A 34 2.07 8.01 7.87
CA VAL A 34 2.58 7.33 9.08
C VAL A 34 4.09 7.08 9.04
N ALA A 35 4.74 7.12 7.88
CA ALA A 35 6.20 6.98 7.85
C ALA A 35 6.88 8.18 8.51
N GLU A 36 7.78 7.91 9.44
CA GLU A 36 8.52 8.90 10.23
C GLU A 36 9.77 9.39 9.50
N SER A 37 10.22 8.66 8.48
CA SER A 37 11.36 9.07 7.64
C SER A 37 11.22 8.62 6.17
N PRO A 38 11.93 9.28 5.24
CA PRO A 38 12.01 8.86 3.85
C PRO A 38 12.52 7.42 3.67
N GLU A 39 13.46 6.98 4.52
CA GLU A 39 14.04 5.64 4.50
C GLU A 39 13.00 4.59 4.92
N GLN A 40 12.21 4.89 5.97
CA GLN A 40 11.11 4.03 6.39
C GLN A 40 10.04 3.94 5.30
N ALA A 41 9.69 5.06 4.67
CA ALA A 41 8.75 5.07 3.55
C ALA A 41 9.26 4.23 2.37
N LYS A 42 10.54 4.35 2.00
CA LYS A 42 11.16 3.54 0.94
C LYS A 42 11.10 2.05 1.29
N LYS A 43 11.45 1.68 2.52
CA LYS A 43 11.37 0.29 3.01
C LYS A 43 9.96 -0.27 2.89
N TRP A 44 8.95 0.47 3.35
CA TRP A 44 7.56 0.03 3.29
C TRP A 44 7.03 -0.13 1.86
N ARG A 45 7.43 0.75 0.94
CA ARG A 45 7.10 0.59 -0.48
C ARG A 45 7.71 -0.69 -1.06
N LEU A 46 8.97 -0.98 -0.75
CA LEU A 46 9.63 -2.21 -1.20
C LEU A 46 8.96 -3.47 -0.62
N ASP A 47 8.63 -3.45 0.68
CA ASP A 47 7.92 -4.55 1.33
C ASP A 47 6.54 -4.79 0.68
N GLN A 48 5.83 -3.72 0.29
CA GLN A 48 4.55 -3.85 -0.40
C GLN A 48 4.71 -4.44 -1.80
N HIS A 49 5.72 -4.01 -2.55
CA HIS A 49 6.03 -4.59 -3.85
C HIS A 49 6.38 -6.08 -3.76
N ARG A 50 7.15 -6.51 -2.75
CA ARG A 50 7.47 -7.92 -2.52
C ARG A 50 6.21 -8.75 -2.26
N LYS A 51 5.32 -8.27 -1.38
CA LYS A 51 4.04 -8.94 -1.13
C LYS A 51 3.19 -9.12 -2.39
N ILE A 52 3.19 -8.13 -3.29
CA ILE A 52 2.47 -8.21 -4.57
C ILE A 52 3.14 -9.25 -5.49
N ALA A 53 4.47 -9.27 -5.58
CA ALA A 53 5.20 -10.27 -6.35
C ALA A 53 4.88 -11.70 -5.87
N ASP A 54 4.93 -11.92 -4.55
CA ASP A 54 4.59 -13.19 -3.91
C ASP A 54 3.14 -13.61 -4.19
N ALA A 55 2.20 -12.67 -4.07
CA ALA A 55 0.77 -12.94 -4.31
C ALA A 55 0.46 -13.27 -5.77
N LEU A 56 1.25 -12.73 -6.71
CA LEU A 56 1.15 -13.03 -8.14
C LEU A 56 1.98 -14.27 -8.54
N GLY A 57 2.82 -14.79 -7.64
CA GLY A 57 3.76 -15.88 -7.94
C GLY A 57 4.85 -15.49 -8.94
N ILE A 58 5.19 -14.20 -9.01
CA ILE A 58 6.21 -13.66 -9.92
C ILE A 58 7.53 -13.55 -9.15
N ASP A 59 8.64 -13.95 -9.77
CA ASP A 59 9.97 -13.78 -9.20
C ASP A 59 10.28 -12.30 -8.89
N TRP A 60 11.04 -12.04 -7.84
CA TRP A 60 11.31 -10.66 -7.42
C TRP A 60 12.10 -9.86 -8.46
N ASP A 61 13.09 -10.47 -9.12
CA ASP A 61 13.87 -9.78 -10.14
C ASP A 61 13.03 -9.50 -11.40
N GLU A 62 12.19 -10.45 -11.80
CA GLU A 62 11.21 -10.25 -12.88
C GLU A 62 10.23 -9.13 -12.55
N TYR A 63 9.64 -9.15 -11.34
CA TYR A 63 8.70 -8.14 -10.89
C TYR A 63 9.32 -6.74 -10.85
N LYS A 64 10.56 -6.61 -10.38
CA LYS A 64 11.30 -5.33 -10.37
C LYS A 64 11.48 -4.79 -11.79
N GLN A 65 11.80 -5.63 -12.77
CA GLN A 65 11.95 -5.21 -14.16
C GLN A 65 10.62 -4.69 -14.74
N LEU A 66 9.53 -5.42 -14.53
CA LEU A 66 8.19 -5.03 -14.97
C LEU A 66 7.73 -3.68 -14.38
N ASN A 67 8.08 -3.43 -13.12
CA ASN A 67 7.66 -2.24 -12.37
C ASN A 67 8.73 -1.13 -12.30
N ARG A 68 9.88 -1.30 -12.97
CA ARG A 68 11.01 -0.35 -12.98
C ARG A 68 11.49 0.05 -11.59
N ILE A 69 11.57 -0.92 -10.68
CA ILE A 69 12.02 -0.71 -9.30
C ILE A 69 13.56 -0.78 -9.26
N ILE A 70 14.17 0.27 -8.72
CA ILE A 70 15.61 0.36 -8.47
C ILE A 70 15.81 0.46 -6.96
N GLU A 71 16.54 -0.48 -6.37
CA GLU A 71 16.84 -0.52 -4.92
C GLU A 71 17.96 0.46 -4.54
#